data_AF-A0A352SEH9-F1
#
_entry.id   AF-A0A352SEH9-F1
#
_cell.length_a   1.000
_cell.length_b   1.000
_cell.length_c   1.000
_cell.angle_alpha   90.00
_cell.angle_beta   90.00
_cell.angle_gamma   90.00
#
_symmetry.space_group_name_H-M   'P 1'
#
loop_
_entity.id
_entity.type
_entity.pdbx_description
1 polymer ?
#
loop_
_entity_poly.entity_id
_entity_poly.type
_entity_poly.pdbx_seq_one_letter_code
_entity_poly.pdbx_strand_id
1 'polypeptide(L)'
;MTVAATLLTSCGGSKTTTAEAEKFDYTVEQFADLQILRYRVPGFEELTLKQKELIYYLTEAALEGRDILFDQNGKYNLRIRRMLEAVYTNYQGDKTAPDFKNMEVYLKRVWFSNGIHHHYGTEKFVPNFSQEFLKQAVLGLDAKLLPLEKGQTADQLCAELFPVIFDPAVMLKRVNQADGEDLVLTSACNYYDGVTQKEAESFYSVLKDPKDETPVSYGLNSRLVKENGKLTEKVWKVGGLYTQAIEKIVYWLKKAEGVAENEAQKAVITKLIQFYETGDLKDFDEYSILWVKDLDSRIDFVNGFTESYGDPLGMKA
;
A
#
# COMPACT_ATOMS: atom_id res chain seq x y z
N MET A 1 -42.51 -43.18 -57.05
CA MET A 1 -42.61 -41.86 -56.39
C MET A 1 -41.66 -41.88 -55.21
N THR A 2 -40.81 -40.86 -55.20
CA THR A 2 -39.67 -40.57 -54.33
C THR A 2 -40.02 -40.52 -52.85
N VAL A 3 -39.20 -41.14 -51.99
CA VAL A 3 -38.66 -40.48 -50.79
C VAL A 3 -37.24 -41.02 -50.57
N ALA A 4 -36.26 -40.14 -50.71
CA ALA A 4 -34.89 -40.35 -50.26
C ALA A 4 -34.84 -40.13 -48.74
N ALA A 5 -34.31 -41.10 -48.00
CA ALA A 5 -34.00 -40.95 -46.58
C ALA A 5 -32.47 -41.04 -46.42
N THR A 6 -31.84 -39.89 -46.24
CA THR A 6 -30.41 -39.74 -46.00
C THR A 6 -30.11 -40.19 -44.56
N LEU A 7 -29.35 -41.27 -44.42
CA LEU A 7 -28.75 -41.68 -43.15
C LEU A 7 -27.53 -40.80 -42.87
N LEU A 8 -27.63 -39.93 -41.86
CA LEU A 8 -26.47 -39.29 -41.25
C LEU A 8 -26.18 -40.00 -39.92
N THR A 9 -25.15 -40.85 -39.96
CA THR A 9 -24.49 -41.45 -38.80
C THR A 9 -23.76 -40.36 -38.02
N SER A 10 -24.28 -40.01 -36.83
CA SER A 10 -23.57 -39.21 -35.84
C SER A 10 -22.71 -40.16 -34.98
N CYS A 11 -21.42 -40.21 -35.32
CA CYS A 11 -20.38 -40.81 -34.48
C CYS A 11 -19.74 -39.74 -33.61
N GLY A 12 -19.52 -40.05 -32.33
CA GLY A 12 -18.54 -39.37 -31.48
C GLY A 12 -19.16 -38.65 -30.29
N GLY A 13 -19.27 -39.38 -29.18
CA GLY A 13 -19.57 -38.81 -27.88
C GLY A 13 -18.47 -37.84 -27.47
N SER A 14 -18.76 -36.54 -27.59
CA SER A 14 -18.10 -35.53 -26.79
C SER A 14 -18.63 -35.67 -25.37
N LYS A 15 -17.78 -36.12 -24.45
CA LYS A 15 -17.99 -35.84 -23.03
C LYS A 15 -17.92 -34.32 -22.90
N THR A 16 -19.08 -33.67 -22.84
CA THR A 16 -19.20 -32.36 -22.21
C THR A 16 -18.71 -32.51 -20.78
N THR A 17 -17.44 -32.23 -20.55
CA THR A 17 -16.94 -31.85 -19.22
C THR A 17 -17.52 -30.48 -18.92
N THR A 18 -18.80 -30.43 -18.57
CA THR A 18 -19.27 -29.41 -17.64
C THR A 18 -18.58 -29.76 -16.33
N ALA A 19 -17.40 -29.17 -16.10
CA ALA A 19 -16.88 -29.06 -14.76
C ALA A 19 -18.03 -28.51 -13.92
N GLU A 20 -18.45 -29.24 -12.88
CA GLU A 20 -19.33 -28.67 -11.87
C GLU A 20 -18.69 -27.36 -11.45
N ALA A 21 -19.38 -26.24 -11.70
CA ALA A 21 -18.95 -24.96 -11.18
C ALA A 21 -19.00 -25.08 -9.66
N GLU A 22 -17.86 -25.41 -9.03
CA GLU A 22 -17.73 -25.42 -7.59
C GLU A 22 -18.31 -24.12 -7.06
N LYS A 23 -19.29 -24.24 -6.15
CA LYS A 23 -19.94 -23.09 -5.53
C LYS A 23 -18.94 -22.42 -4.58
N PHE A 24 -18.16 -21.48 -5.11
CA PHE A 24 -17.18 -20.70 -4.37
C PHE A 24 -17.84 -19.41 -3.86
N ASP A 25 -17.76 -19.15 -2.56
CA ASP A 25 -18.26 -17.91 -1.95
C ASP A 25 -17.23 -16.80 -2.12
N TYR A 26 -17.51 -15.86 -3.03
CA TYR A 26 -16.66 -14.72 -3.32
C TYR A 26 -16.78 -13.61 -2.28
N THR A 27 -17.82 -13.61 -1.46
CA THR A 27 -18.05 -12.56 -0.45
C THR A 27 -17.42 -12.96 0.88
N VAL A 28 -16.81 -12.00 1.57
CA VAL A 28 -16.20 -12.21 2.91
C VAL A 28 -17.05 -11.54 3.97
N GLU A 29 -17.21 -10.22 3.86
CA GLU A 29 -18.00 -9.41 4.78
C GLU A 29 -18.36 -8.06 4.15
N GLN A 30 -19.25 -7.31 4.81
CA GLN A 30 -19.60 -5.94 4.43
C GLN A 30 -19.70 -5.09 5.70
N PHE A 31 -19.12 -3.90 5.68
CA PHE A 31 -19.16 -2.93 6.78
C PHE A 31 -19.04 -1.52 6.23
N ALA A 32 -19.66 -0.54 6.89
CA ALA A 32 -19.78 0.82 6.36
C ALA A 32 -20.23 0.80 4.89
N ASP A 33 -19.46 1.41 4.01
CA ASP A 33 -19.64 1.50 2.56
C ASP A 33 -18.73 0.52 1.77
N LEU A 34 -18.15 -0.47 2.45
CA LEU A 34 -17.13 -1.37 1.90
C LEU A 34 -17.61 -2.82 1.88
N GLN A 35 -17.37 -3.52 0.77
CA GLN A 35 -17.58 -4.95 0.63
C GLN A 35 -16.23 -5.65 0.40
N ILE A 36 -15.92 -6.64 1.24
CA ILE A 36 -14.70 -7.44 1.11
C ILE A 36 -15.01 -8.68 0.29
N LEU A 37 -14.23 -8.87 -0.77
CA LEU A 37 -14.30 -10.03 -1.66
C LEU A 37 -13.03 -10.88 -1.55
N ARG A 38 -13.09 -12.11 -2.05
CA ARG A 38 -11.95 -13.00 -2.23
C ARG A 38 -11.91 -13.53 -3.66
N TYR A 39 -10.73 -13.86 -4.17
CA TYR A 39 -10.53 -14.38 -5.53
C TYR A 39 -9.86 -15.75 -5.51
N ARG A 40 -10.07 -16.54 -6.56
CA ARG A 40 -9.31 -17.78 -6.81
C ARG A 40 -8.05 -17.43 -7.60
N VAL A 41 -7.04 -18.29 -7.54
CA VAL A 41 -5.84 -18.22 -8.39
C VAL A 41 -5.78 -19.47 -9.28
N PRO A 42 -6.64 -19.57 -10.32
CA PRO A 42 -6.71 -20.76 -11.16
C PRO A 42 -5.38 -21.03 -11.88
N GLY A 43 -5.00 -22.30 -12.00
CA GLY A 43 -3.76 -22.71 -12.66
C GLY A 43 -2.52 -22.61 -11.77
N PHE A 44 -2.64 -22.13 -10.53
CA PHE A 44 -1.53 -22.12 -9.57
C PHE A 44 -1.04 -23.53 -9.26
N GLU A 45 -1.95 -24.50 -9.10
CA GLU A 45 -1.62 -25.88 -8.77
C GLU A 45 -0.83 -26.58 -9.89
N GLU A 46 -0.98 -26.14 -11.14
CA GLU A 46 -0.32 -26.68 -12.32
C GLU A 46 1.13 -26.19 -12.48
N LEU A 47 1.52 -25.14 -11.75
CA LEU A 47 2.86 -24.59 -11.81
C LEU A 47 3.90 -25.58 -11.27
N THR A 48 5.09 -25.51 -11.83
CA THR A 48 6.24 -26.23 -11.31
C THR A 48 6.55 -25.77 -9.88
N LEU A 49 7.24 -26.61 -9.10
CA LEU A 49 7.64 -26.22 -7.75
C LEU A 49 8.49 -24.93 -7.74
N LYS A 50 9.43 -24.80 -8.68
CA LYS A 50 10.28 -23.60 -8.81
C LYS A 50 9.46 -22.34 -9.09
N GLN A 51 8.45 -22.43 -9.94
CA GLN A 51 7.51 -21.32 -10.22
C GLN A 51 6.69 -20.94 -8.98
N LYS A 52 6.23 -21.94 -8.19
CA LYS A 52 5.51 -21.69 -6.93
C LYS A 52 6.42 -21.04 -5.89
N GLU A 53 7.68 -21.45 -5.80
CA GLU A 53 8.68 -20.81 -4.94
C GLU A 53 8.93 -19.36 -5.35
N LEU A 54 9.07 -19.09 -6.66
CA LEU A 54 9.20 -17.72 -7.17
C LEU A 54 8.00 -16.86 -6.78
N ILE A 55 6.77 -17.34 -7.03
CA ILE A 55 5.55 -16.62 -6.63
C ILE A 55 5.52 -16.38 -5.13
N TYR A 56 5.84 -17.39 -4.32
CA TYR A 56 5.89 -17.26 -2.86
C TYR A 56 6.83 -16.13 -2.43
N TYR A 57 8.08 -16.13 -2.91
CA TYR A 57 9.04 -15.07 -2.56
C TYR A 57 8.59 -13.68 -3.06
N LEU A 58 8.03 -13.57 -4.26
CA LEU A 58 7.49 -12.31 -4.77
C LEU A 58 6.29 -11.82 -3.94
N THR A 59 5.42 -12.72 -3.48
CA THR A 59 4.30 -12.36 -2.61
C THR A 59 4.76 -11.88 -1.23
N GLU A 60 5.75 -12.54 -0.63
CA GLU A 60 6.34 -12.09 0.64
C GLU A 60 6.99 -10.70 0.49
N ALA A 61 7.70 -10.45 -0.62
CA ALA A 61 8.24 -9.14 -0.94
C ALA A 61 7.14 -8.07 -1.06
N ALA A 62 5.96 -8.40 -1.60
CA ALA A 62 4.84 -7.47 -1.70
C ALA A 62 4.22 -7.17 -0.33
N LEU A 63 4.05 -8.18 0.52
CA LEU A 63 3.40 -8.04 1.84
C LEU A 63 4.20 -7.16 2.82
N GLU A 64 5.53 -7.22 2.75
CA GLU A 64 6.41 -6.40 3.61
C GLU A 64 6.33 -4.89 3.30
N GLY A 65 5.76 -4.50 2.16
CA GLY A 65 5.54 -3.10 1.77
C GLY A 65 4.33 -2.42 2.44
N ARG A 66 3.45 -3.15 3.12
CA ARG A 66 2.19 -2.60 3.67
C ARG A 66 2.41 -1.37 4.55
N ASP A 67 3.36 -1.42 5.47
CA ASP A 67 3.58 -0.33 6.43
C ASP A 67 4.14 0.95 5.77
N ILE A 68 4.78 0.83 4.60
CA ILE A 68 5.25 1.97 3.82
C ILE A 68 4.05 2.82 3.37
N LEU A 69 3.04 2.20 2.77
CA LEU A 69 1.85 2.90 2.28
C LEU A 69 1.06 3.57 3.41
N PHE A 70 0.95 2.92 4.57
CA PHE A 70 0.32 3.55 5.74
C PHE A 70 1.04 4.85 6.13
N ASP A 71 2.37 4.84 6.19
CA ASP A 71 3.14 6.03 6.55
C ASP A 71 3.10 7.11 5.45
N GLN A 72 3.17 6.73 4.17
CA GLN A 72 3.00 7.63 3.03
C GLN A 72 1.63 8.32 3.04
N ASN A 73 0.56 7.62 3.42
CA ASN A 73 -0.78 8.20 3.51
C ASN A 73 -0.96 9.15 4.71
N GLY A 74 0.00 9.24 5.63
CA GLY A 74 -0.07 10.15 6.77
C GLY A 74 0.82 9.73 7.94
N LYS A 75 1.58 10.69 8.49
CA LYS A 75 2.60 10.46 9.53
C LYS A 75 2.10 9.82 10.84
N TYR A 76 0.79 9.89 11.12
CA TYR A 76 0.19 9.31 12.32
C TYR A 76 -0.44 7.94 12.08
N ASN A 77 -0.60 7.51 10.81
CA ASN A 77 -1.41 6.34 10.46
C ASN A 77 -0.89 5.05 11.11
N LEU A 78 0.42 4.81 11.13
CA LEU A 78 0.98 3.62 11.78
C LEU A 78 0.71 3.61 13.30
N ARG A 79 0.82 4.76 13.97
CA ARG A 79 0.57 4.88 15.42
C ARG A 79 -0.92 4.76 15.74
N ILE A 80 -1.80 5.38 14.95
CA ILE A 80 -3.25 5.23 15.10
C ILE A 80 -3.67 3.77 14.87
N ARG A 81 -3.21 3.16 13.77
CA ARG A 81 -3.52 1.76 13.45
C ARG A 81 -3.09 0.82 14.57
N ARG A 82 -1.82 0.91 15.00
CA ARG A 82 -1.27 0.02 16.04
C ARG A 82 -1.93 0.23 17.40
N MET A 83 -2.31 1.46 17.76
CA MET A 83 -3.08 1.74 18.97
C MET A 83 -4.45 1.08 18.92
N LEU A 84 -5.19 1.23 17.82
CA LEU A 84 -6.51 0.63 17.65
C LEU A 84 -6.43 -0.91 17.54
N GLU A 85 -5.42 -1.46 16.88
CA GLU A 85 -5.13 -2.90 16.81
C GLU A 85 -4.87 -3.48 18.22
N ALA A 86 -4.06 -2.78 19.03
CA ALA A 86 -3.78 -3.17 20.41
C ALA A 86 -5.06 -3.16 21.26
N VAL A 87 -5.88 -2.11 21.16
CA VAL A 87 -7.19 -2.05 21.83
C VAL A 87 -8.09 -3.19 21.36
N TYR A 88 -8.30 -3.35 20.06
CA TYR A 88 -9.22 -4.34 19.50
C TYR A 88 -8.90 -5.78 19.93
N THR A 89 -7.62 -6.16 19.88
CA THR A 89 -7.16 -7.52 20.22
C THR A 89 -7.18 -7.80 21.71
N ASN A 90 -7.00 -6.78 22.57
CA ASN A 90 -6.88 -6.95 24.01
C ASN A 90 -8.08 -6.43 24.82
N TYR A 91 -9.13 -5.91 24.17
CA TYR A 91 -10.30 -5.35 24.83
C TYR A 91 -11.02 -6.40 25.71
N GLN A 92 -11.12 -6.11 27.01
CA GLN A 92 -11.77 -6.96 28.02
C GLN A 92 -13.21 -6.52 28.36
N GLY A 93 -13.66 -5.38 27.81
CA GLY A 93 -15.03 -4.90 28.00
C GLY A 93 -16.04 -5.63 27.11
N ASP A 94 -17.28 -5.16 27.13
CA ASP A 94 -18.36 -5.72 26.31
C ASP A 94 -18.16 -5.39 24.82
N LYS A 95 -17.80 -6.41 24.02
CA LYS A 95 -17.61 -6.28 22.56
C LYS A 95 -18.92 -6.12 21.78
N THR A 96 -20.07 -6.21 22.43
CA THR A 96 -21.38 -5.93 21.83
C THR A 96 -21.81 -4.48 22.01
N ALA A 97 -21.12 -3.72 22.87
CA ALA A 97 -21.42 -2.32 23.11
C ALA A 97 -21.25 -1.46 21.84
N PRO A 98 -22.12 -0.46 21.61
CA PRO A 98 -22.07 0.39 20.42
C PRO A 98 -20.71 1.06 20.17
N ASP A 99 -20.06 1.59 21.21
CA ASP A 99 -18.74 2.22 21.08
C ASP A 99 -17.68 1.24 20.54
N PHE A 100 -17.63 0.02 21.07
CA PHE A 100 -16.69 -0.99 20.60
C PHE A 100 -16.98 -1.40 19.15
N LYS A 101 -18.26 -1.60 18.81
CA LYS A 101 -18.66 -1.92 17.43
C LYS A 101 -18.35 -0.80 16.44
N ASN A 102 -18.54 0.45 16.83
CA ASN A 102 -18.19 1.59 15.98
C ASN A 102 -16.67 1.77 15.84
N MET A 103 -15.89 1.49 16.90
CA MET A 103 -14.43 1.44 16.83
C MET A 103 -13.94 0.28 15.95
N GLU A 104 -14.57 -0.89 16.04
CA GLU A 104 -14.29 -2.04 15.15
C GLU A 104 -14.52 -1.66 13.68
N VAL A 105 -15.66 -1.03 13.35
CA VAL A 105 -15.93 -0.54 11.99
C VAL A 105 -14.90 0.51 11.56
N TYR A 106 -14.53 1.44 12.44
CA TYR A 106 -13.50 2.44 12.14
C TYR A 106 -12.14 1.80 11.85
N LEU A 107 -11.68 0.84 12.67
CA LEU A 107 -10.44 0.11 12.45
C LEU A 107 -10.47 -0.67 11.13
N LYS A 108 -11.60 -1.32 10.79
CA LYS A 108 -11.75 -2.01 9.50
C LYS A 108 -11.64 -1.04 8.31
N ARG A 109 -12.20 0.17 8.40
CA ARG A 109 -12.03 1.21 7.38
C ARG A 109 -10.57 1.70 7.28
N VAL A 110 -9.87 1.79 8.42
CA VAL A 110 -8.43 2.11 8.46
C VAL A 110 -7.59 1.04 7.79
N TRP A 111 -7.89 -0.24 8.01
CA TRP A 111 -7.23 -1.35 7.31
C TRP A 111 -7.49 -1.33 5.81
N PHE A 112 -8.74 -1.14 5.40
CA PHE A 112 -9.11 -1.12 3.99
C PHE A 112 -8.45 0.05 3.24
N SER A 113 -8.41 1.23 3.85
CA SER A 113 -7.99 2.47 3.19
C SER A 113 -6.52 2.80 3.38
N ASN A 114 -5.77 1.95 4.09
CA ASN A 114 -4.36 2.15 4.43
C ASN A 114 -4.09 3.50 5.15
N GLY A 115 -5.00 3.93 6.01
CA GLY A 115 -4.96 5.23 6.68
C GLY A 115 -6.32 5.67 7.23
N ILE A 116 -6.40 6.87 7.82
CA ILE A 116 -7.63 7.40 8.45
C ILE A 116 -8.54 8.18 7.49
N HIS A 117 -8.30 8.08 6.19
CA HIS A 117 -9.04 8.79 5.15
C HIS A 117 -9.69 7.80 4.20
N HIS A 118 -10.82 8.20 3.63
CA HIS A 118 -11.55 7.40 2.67
C HIS A 118 -10.71 7.16 1.42
N HIS A 119 -10.57 5.89 1.03
CA HIS A 119 -9.66 5.48 -0.04
C HIS A 119 -9.94 6.17 -1.38
N TYR A 120 -11.21 6.49 -1.66
CA TYR A 120 -11.67 7.09 -2.92
C TYR A 120 -11.88 8.60 -2.80
N GLY A 121 -12.68 9.05 -1.84
CA GLY A 121 -13.06 10.46 -1.69
C GLY A 121 -12.04 11.33 -0.93
N THR A 122 -11.01 10.71 -0.35
CA THR A 122 -9.90 11.32 0.41
C THR A 122 -10.28 12.04 1.70
N GLU A 123 -11.56 12.14 2.06
CA GLU A 123 -12.02 12.76 3.30
C GLU A 123 -11.66 11.93 4.53
N LYS A 124 -11.34 12.59 5.64
CA LYS A 124 -11.04 11.92 6.90
C LYS A 124 -12.29 11.21 7.46
N PHE A 125 -12.10 10.04 8.04
CA PHE A 125 -13.17 9.34 8.73
C PHE A 125 -13.66 10.11 9.96
N VAL A 126 -14.98 10.10 10.15
CA VAL A 126 -15.60 10.55 11.40
C VAL A 126 -15.74 9.35 12.33
N PRO A 127 -15.13 9.36 13.53
CA PRO A 127 -15.35 8.32 14.55
C PRO A 127 -16.78 8.37 15.09
N ASN A 128 -17.46 7.23 15.15
CA ASN A 128 -18.80 7.10 15.73
C ASN A 128 -18.78 6.48 17.14
N PHE A 129 -17.70 6.72 17.88
CA PHE A 129 -17.52 6.28 19.26
C PHE A 129 -16.92 7.44 20.06
N SER A 130 -17.13 7.45 21.38
CA SER A 130 -16.69 8.58 22.21
C SER A 130 -15.17 8.61 22.41
N GLN A 131 -14.62 9.82 22.55
CA GLN A 131 -13.23 10.03 22.93
C GLN A 131 -12.95 9.43 24.31
N GLU A 132 -13.87 9.59 25.26
CA GLU A 132 -13.81 9.00 26.59
C GLU A 132 -13.70 7.47 26.54
N PHE A 133 -14.53 6.80 25.73
CA PHE A 133 -14.45 5.36 25.54
C PHE A 133 -13.06 4.94 25.09
N LEU A 134 -12.54 5.56 24.01
CA LEU A 134 -11.23 5.20 23.48
C LEU A 134 -10.13 5.49 24.50
N LYS A 135 -10.22 6.60 25.25
CA LYS A 135 -9.27 6.93 26.31
C LYS A 135 -9.21 5.83 27.36
N GLN A 136 -10.37 5.40 27.89
CA GLN A 136 -10.42 4.34 28.90
C GLN A 136 -9.90 3.01 28.34
N ALA A 137 -10.25 2.69 27.09
CA ALA A 137 -9.77 1.49 26.44
C ALA A 137 -8.23 1.47 26.27
N VAL A 138 -7.63 2.60 25.90
CA VAL A 138 -6.16 2.74 25.78
C VAL A 138 -5.47 2.68 27.14
N LEU A 139 -5.98 3.42 28.14
CA LEU A 139 -5.40 3.45 29.48
C LEU A 139 -5.53 2.11 30.22
N GLY A 140 -6.49 1.26 29.83
CA GLY A 140 -6.67 -0.08 30.37
C GLY A 140 -5.70 -1.14 29.83
N LEU A 141 -4.86 -0.82 28.84
CA LEU A 141 -3.89 -1.76 28.28
C LEU A 141 -2.54 -1.73 29.01
N ASP A 142 -1.78 -2.84 28.90
CA ASP A 142 -0.35 -2.79 29.17
C ASP A 142 0.31 -1.83 28.17
N ALA A 143 0.98 -0.80 28.69
CA ALA A 143 1.69 0.20 27.92
C ALA A 143 2.69 -0.39 26.91
N LYS A 144 3.22 -1.60 27.16
CA LYS A 144 4.12 -2.31 26.23
C LYS A 144 3.47 -2.71 24.90
N LEU A 145 2.13 -2.78 24.86
CA LEU A 145 1.36 -3.11 23.66
C LEU A 145 1.07 -1.87 22.81
N LEU A 146 1.23 -0.67 23.37
CA LEU A 146 0.93 0.59 22.71
C LEU A 146 2.13 1.09 21.88
N PRO A 147 1.88 1.82 20.78
CA PRO A 147 2.94 2.39 19.94
C PRO A 147 3.51 3.68 20.56
N LEU A 148 4.06 3.55 21.76
CA LEU A 148 4.65 4.64 22.53
C LEU A 148 6.05 4.98 22.00
N GLU A 149 6.33 6.27 21.89
CA GLU A 149 7.69 6.76 21.71
C GLU A 149 8.51 6.58 23.00
N LYS A 150 9.84 6.74 22.89
CA LYS A 150 10.74 6.57 24.03
C LYS A 150 10.39 7.57 25.15
N GLY A 151 9.92 7.04 26.28
CA GLY A 151 9.52 7.85 27.44
C GLY A 151 8.11 8.44 27.35
N GLN A 152 7.35 8.13 26.29
CA GLN A 152 5.98 8.58 26.13
C GLN A 152 5.02 7.74 26.99
N THR A 153 4.04 8.38 27.62
CA THR A 153 2.95 7.72 28.36
C THR A 153 1.72 7.48 27.48
N ALA A 154 0.82 6.59 27.90
CA ALA A 154 -0.44 6.35 27.21
C ALA A 154 -1.33 7.61 27.14
N ASP A 155 -1.34 8.45 28.19
CA ASP A 155 -2.04 9.74 28.15
C ASP A 155 -1.44 10.70 27.13
N GLN A 156 -0.10 10.75 27.00
CA GLN A 156 0.57 11.58 25.99
C GLN A 156 0.29 11.09 24.58
N LEU A 157 0.26 9.76 24.37
CA LEU A 157 -0.17 9.17 23.10
C LEU A 157 -1.60 9.59 22.74
N CYS A 158 -2.53 9.51 23.70
CA CYS A 158 -3.91 9.95 23.49
C CYS A 158 -3.98 11.46 23.16
N ALA A 159 -3.26 12.29 23.93
CA ALA A 159 -3.24 13.74 23.73
C ALA A 159 -2.72 14.13 22.34
N GLU A 160 -1.79 13.35 21.78
CA GLU A 160 -1.24 13.56 20.44
C GLU A 160 -2.16 13.05 19.33
N LEU A 161 -2.68 11.82 19.45
CA LEU A 161 -3.42 11.17 18.36
C LEU A 161 -4.90 11.53 18.33
N PHE A 162 -5.50 11.89 19.47
CA PHE A 162 -6.94 12.13 19.51
C PHE A 162 -7.39 13.36 18.73
N PRO A 163 -6.67 14.50 18.73
CA PRO A 163 -7.00 15.60 17.82
C PRO A 163 -6.99 15.13 16.35
N VAL A 164 -6.02 14.31 15.95
CA VAL A 164 -5.94 13.77 14.59
C VAL A 164 -7.15 12.88 14.26
N ILE A 165 -7.63 12.07 15.22
CA ILE A 165 -8.77 11.17 15.04
C ILE A 165 -10.12 11.91 15.08
N PHE A 166 -10.32 12.81 16.05
CA PHE A 166 -11.64 13.34 16.40
C PHE A 166 -11.90 14.78 15.97
N ASP A 167 -10.88 15.63 15.81
CA ASP A 167 -11.09 17.01 15.40
C ASP A 167 -11.30 17.06 13.87
N PRO A 168 -12.49 17.38 13.35
CA PRO A 168 -12.74 17.38 11.91
C PRO A 168 -11.90 18.40 11.13
N ALA A 169 -11.34 19.44 11.79
CA ALA A 169 -10.50 20.43 11.12
C ALA A 169 -9.05 19.97 10.92
N VAL A 170 -8.59 18.96 11.66
CA VAL A 170 -7.21 18.46 11.57
C VAL A 170 -7.10 17.43 10.46
N MET A 171 -6.17 17.62 9.51
CA MET A 171 -5.88 16.64 8.45
C MET A 171 -7.14 16.20 7.68
N LEU A 172 -7.99 17.17 7.28
CA LEU A 172 -9.33 16.92 6.73
C LEU A 172 -9.33 16.04 5.46
N LYS A 173 -8.34 16.19 4.58
CA LYS A 173 -8.22 15.42 3.33
C LYS A 173 -6.86 14.76 3.23
N ARG A 174 -6.80 13.51 2.74
CA ARG A 174 -5.53 12.84 2.40
C ARG A 174 -4.81 13.57 1.28
N VAL A 175 -5.57 13.90 0.24
CA VAL A 175 -5.11 14.63 -0.95
C VAL A 175 -6.12 15.73 -1.23
N ASN A 176 -5.66 16.98 -1.21
CA ASN A 176 -6.45 18.14 -1.55
C ASN A 176 -6.14 18.60 -2.99
N GLN A 177 -7.17 19.10 -3.68
CA GLN A 177 -7.08 19.66 -5.04
C GLN A 177 -7.88 20.96 -5.16
N ALA A 178 -8.14 21.64 -4.05
CA ALA A 178 -8.91 22.89 -4.03
C ALA A 178 -8.06 24.07 -4.49
N ASP A 179 -8.59 24.87 -5.41
CA ASP A 179 -7.93 26.08 -5.90
C ASP A 179 -7.76 27.12 -4.78
N GLY A 180 -6.61 27.81 -4.76
CA GLY A 180 -6.32 28.88 -3.81
C GLY A 180 -5.81 28.42 -2.44
N GLU A 181 -5.67 27.11 -2.23
CA GLU A 181 -5.05 26.52 -1.05
C GLU A 181 -3.61 26.04 -1.34
N ASP A 182 -2.76 25.99 -0.31
CA ASP A 182 -1.47 25.30 -0.43
C ASP A 182 -1.71 23.79 -0.34
N LEU A 183 -1.66 23.11 -1.49
CA LEU A 183 -2.05 21.70 -1.60
C LEU A 183 -1.12 20.78 -0.79
N VAL A 184 0.14 21.18 -0.57
CA VAL A 184 1.09 20.41 0.24
C VAL A 184 0.73 20.50 1.72
N LEU A 185 0.48 21.71 2.22
CA LEU A 185 0.15 21.91 3.64
C LEU A 185 -1.27 21.44 4.01
N THR A 186 -2.19 21.45 3.05
CA THR A 186 -3.60 21.06 3.26
C THR A 186 -3.90 19.59 2.97
N SER A 187 -2.92 18.84 2.44
CA SER A 187 -3.01 17.40 2.25
C SER A 187 -2.37 16.65 3.43
N ALA A 188 -3.06 15.63 3.93
CA ALA A 188 -2.61 14.83 5.07
C ALA A 188 -1.58 13.74 4.70
N CYS A 189 -1.38 13.47 3.40
CA CYS A 189 -0.30 12.61 2.91
C CYS A 189 1.07 13.06 3.41
N ASN A 190 2.00 12.12 3.54
CA ASN A 190 3.29 12.30 4.21
C ASN A 190 4.47 12.31 3.21
N TYR A 191 4.25 12.90 2.04
CA TYR A 191 5.27 13.05 0.99
C TYR A 191 6.13 14.31 1.20
N TYR A 192 5.66 15.24 2.02
CA TYR A 192 6.33 16.51 2.34
C TYR A 192 6.25 16.77 3.83
N ASP A 193 7.30 17.35 4.42
CA ASP A 193 7.30 17.75 5.84
C ASP A 193 7.99 19.10 6.07
N GLY A 194 7.24 20.08 6.59
CA GLY A 194 7.72 21.45 6.79
C GLY A 194 7.97 22.24 5.50
N VAL A 195 7.39 21.80 4.38
CA VAL A 195 7.56 22.36 3.04
C VAL A 195 6.23 22.94 2.54
N THR A 196 6.27 24.12 1.93
CA THR A 196 5.11 24.72 1.24
C THR A 196 5.01 24.23 -0.20
N GLN A 197 3.84 24.31 -0.83
CA GLN A 197 3.66 23.94 -2.23
C GLN A 197 4.67 24.66 -3.15
N LYS A 198 4.79 25.97 -3.00
CA LYS A 198 5.69 26.79 -3.82
C LYS A 198 7.16 26.35 -3.70
N GLU A 199 7.60 26.00 -2.50
CA GLU A 199 8.96 25.51 -2.26
C GLU A 199 9.19 24.16 -2.93
N ALA A 200 8.23 23.23 -2.86
CA ALA A 200 8.30 21.93 -3.53
C ALA A 200 8.35 22.08 -5.05
N GLU A 201 7.46 22.86 -5.65
CA GLU A 201 7.43 23.13 -7.09
C GLU A 201 8.75 23.77 -7.56
N SER A 202 9.24 24.74 -6.79
CA SER A 202 10.51 25.42 -7.09
C SER A 202 11.70 24.47 -6.97
N PHE A 203 11.69 23.56 -5.99
CA PHE A 203 12.73 22.56 -5.79
C PHE A 203 12.86 21.60 -6.97
N TYR A 204 11.74 21.07 -7.48
CA TYR A 204 11.80 20.13 -8.61
C TYR A 204 11.95 20.81 -9.97
N SER A 205 11.48 22.04 -10.15
CA SER A 205 11.64 22.75 -11.43
C SER A 205 13.10 23.04 -11.77
N VAL A 206 13.97 23.27 -10.77
CA VAL A 206 15.41 23.50 -10.99
C VAL A 206 16.20 22.22 -11.29
N LEU A 207 15.65 21.04 -10.97
CA LEU A 207 16.29 19.75 -11.23
C LEU A 207 16.06 19.27 -12.67
N LYS A 208 14.98 19.74 -13.32
CA LYS A 208 14.63 19.35 -14.68
C LYS A 208 15.60 19.98 -15.68
N ASP A 209 16.28 19.14 -16.46
CA ASP A 209 17.00 19.59 -17.66
C ASP A 209 16.09 19.46 -18.88
N PRO A 210 15.65 20.57 -19.51
CA PRO A 210 14.78 20.50 -20.69
C PRO A 210 15.47 19.91 -21.93
N LYS A 211 16.79 19.65 -21.88
CA LYS A 211 17.55 19.01 -22.95
C LYS A 211 17.79 17.52 -22.73
N ASP A 212 17.46 16.99 -21.56
CA ASP A 212 17.54 15.55 -21.31
C ASP A 212 16.39 14.85 -22.03
N GLU A 213 16.71 14.04 -23.03
CA GLU A 213 15.73 13.25 -23.79
C GLU A 213 15.27 12.00 -23.02
N THR A 214 15.93 11.67 -21.91
CA THR A 214 15.65 10.52 -21.05
C THR A 214 15.63 10.95 -19.58
N PRO A 215 14.79 11.91 -19.18
CA PRO A 215 14.80 12.45 -17.83
C PRO A 215 14.32 11.39 -16.84
N VAL A 216 14.98 11.34 -15.69
CA VAL A 216 14.52 10.51 -14.57
C VAL A 216 13.22 11.05 -13.97
N SER A 217 12.50 10.19 -13.24
CA SER A 217 11.29 10.57 -12.50
C SER A 217 11.61 11.33 -11.20
N TYR A 218 12.05 12.59 -11.30
CA TYR A 218 12.51 13.39 -10.16
C TYR A 218 11.52 13.38 -8.98
N GLY A 219 12.00 12.98 -7.80
CA GLY A 219 11.22 12.97 -6.57
C GLY A 219 10.26 11.80 -6.39
N LEU A 220 10.29 10.79 -7.26
CA LEU A 220 9.39 9.63 -7.21
C LEU A 220 9.49 8.86 -5.89
N ASN A 221 10.72 8.60 -5.42
CA ASN A 221 11.00 7.68 -4.30
C ASN A 221 11.56 8.40 -3.06
N SER A 222 11.07 9.60 -2.73
CA SER A 222 11.58 10.37 -1.59
C SER A 222 10.50 11.16 -0.86
N ARG A 223 10.77 11.48 0.42
CA ARG A 223 10.04 12.53 1.15
C ARG A 223 10.84 13.82 1.07
N LEU A 224 10.23 14.91 0.61
CA LEU A 224 10.87 16.23 0.63
C LEU A 224 10.65 16.89 2.00
N VAL A 225 11.73 17.17 2.71
CA VAL A 225 11.67 17.77 4.06
C VAL A 225 12.42 19.08 4.14
N LYS A 226 12.02 19.95 5.07
CA LYS A 226 12.79 21.15 5.43
C LYS A 226 13.46 20.98 6.78
N GLU A 227 14.77 20.80 6.78
CA GLU A 227 15.59 20.68 8.00
C GLU A 227 16.55 21.86 8.11
N ASN A 228 16.54 22.56 9.24
CA ASN A 228 17.39 23.75 9.48
C ASN A 228 17.31 24.80 8.36
N GLY A 229 16.11 24.98 7.78
CA GLY A 229 15.86 25.92 6.68
C GLY A 229 16.29 25.44 5.30
N LYS A 230 16.80 24.22 5.16
CA LYS A 230 17.23 23.63 3.88
C LYS A 230 16.27 22.53 3.43
N LEU A 231 15.87 22.57 2.17
CA LEU A 231 15.11 21.50 1.52
C LEU A 231 16.04 20.32 1.19
N THR A 232 15.64 19.11 1.52
CA THR A 232 16.40 17.88 1.25
C THR A 232 15.46 16.70 1.08
N GLU A 233 15.79 15.80 0.15
CA GLU A 233 15.07 14.55 -0.05
C GLU A 233 15.54 13.47 0.92
N LYS A 234 14.61 12.86 1.63
CA LYS A 234 14.83 11.62 2.39
C LYS A 234 14.41 10.45 1.50
N VAL A 235 15.38 9.96 0.74
CA VAL A 235 15.19 8.87 -0.23
C VAL A 235 14.75 7.58 0.48
N TRP A 236 13.78 6.89 -0.12
CA TRP A 236 13.26 5.62 0.35
C TRP A 236 14.11 4.47 -0.19
N LYS A 237 15.01 3.98 0.65
CA LYS A 237 16.00 2.96 0.28
C LYS A 237 16.58 2.25 1.50
N VAL A 238 17.39 1.22 1.26
CA VAL A 238 18.22 0.59 2.30
C VAL A 238 19.19 1.64 2.90
N GLY A 239 19.25 1.70 4.23
CA GLY A 239 19.96 2.71 5.01
C GLY A 239 19.30 4.10 5.01
N GLY A 240 18.17 4.28 4.32
CA GLY A 240 17.42 5.53 4.22
C GLY A 240 16.10 5.50 4.97
N LEU A 241 15.15 6.34 4.52
CA LEU A 241 13.79 6.30 5.04
C LEU A 241 13.09 4.99 4.59
N TYR A 242 12.29 4.39 5.46
CA TYR A 242 11.64 3.08 5.29
C TYR A 242 12.57 1.85 5.20
N THR A 243 13.86 1.99 5.54
CA THR A 243 14.83 0.89 5.45
C THR A 243 14.36 -0.42 6.12
N GLN A 244 13.63 -0.34 7.23
CA GLN A 244 13.19 -1.52 7.98
C GLN A 244 12.23 -2.41 7.17
N ALA A 245 11.42 -1.82 6.29
CA ALA A 245 10.55 -2.57 5.38
C ALA A 245 11.32 -2.93 4.10
N ILE A 246 12.05 -1.98 3.53
CA ILE A 246 12.78 -2.18 2.26
C ILE A 246 13.84 -3.28 2.36
N GLU A 247 14.55 -3.40 3.48
CA GLU A 247 15.51 -4.50 3.72
C GLU A 247 14.85 -5.88 3.62
N LYS A 248 13.59 -6.00 4.09
CA LYS A 248 12.83 -7.25 3.99
C LYS A 248 12.31 -7.50 2.58
N ILE A 249 11.85 -6.46 1.88
CA ILE A 249 11.50 -6.55 0.46
C ILE A 249 12.71 -7.07 -0.32
N VAL A 250 13.89 -6.46 -0.14
CA VAL A 250 15.14 -6.87 -0.77
C VAL A 250 15.53 -8.29 -0.39
N TYR A 251 15.36 -8.70 0.87
CA TYR A 251 15.62 -10.08 1.29
C TYR A 251 14.81 -11.08 0.46
N TRP A 252 13.50 -10.85 0.31
CA TRP A 252 12.63 -11.74 -0.45
C TRP A 252 12.88 -11.66 -1.96
N LEU A 253 13.18 -10.49 -2.50
CA LEU A 253 13.59 -10.35 -3.91
C LEU A 253 14.88 -11.11 -4.19
N LYS A 254 15.87 -11.13 -3.29
CA LYS A 254 17.08 -11.95 -3.43
C LYS A 254 16.78 -13.45 -3.43
N LYS A 255 15.74 -13.89 -2.71
CA LYS A 255 15.25 -15.28 -2.78
C LYS A 255 14.60 -15.57 -4.13
N ALA A 256 13.76 -14.66 -4.61
CA ALA A 256 13.10 -14.74 -5.92
C ALA A 256 14.12 -14.80 -7.07
N GLU A 257 15.17 -13.97 -7.03
CA GLU A 257 16.27 -13.97 -8.00
C GLU A 257 16.92 -15.36 -8.16
N GLY A 258 17.08 -16.09 -7.05
CA GLY A 258 17.66 -17.44 -7.04
C GLY A 258 16.80 -18.51 -7.72
N VAL A 259 15.50 -18.23 -7.93
CA VAL A 259 14.53 -19.13 -8.56
C VAL A 259 13.85 -18.53 -9.79
N ALA A 260 14.42 -17.48 -10.38
CA ALA A 260 13.94 -16.89 -11.63
C ALA A 260 13.78 -17.93 -12.75
N GLU A 261 12.82 -17.72 -13.64
CA GLU A 261 12.46 -18.61 -14.75
C GLU A 261 13.52 -18.60 -15.85
N ASN A 262 14.13 -17.43 -16.10
CA ASN A 262 15.15 -17.20 -17.11
C ASN A 262 16.05 -15.99 -16.73
N GLU A 263 17.08 -15.72 -17.53
CA GLU A 263 18.03 -14.64 -17.27
C GLU A 263 17.44 -13.24 -17.46
N ALA A 264 16.41 -13.06 -18.29
CA ALA A 264 15.74 -11.76 -18.45
C ALA A 264 14.99 -11.38 -17.17
N GLN A 265 14.15 -12.27 -16.65
CA GLN A 265 13.44 -12.09 -15.38
C GLN A 265 14.41 -11.92 -14.21
N LYS A 266 15.51 -12.68 -14.20
CA LYS A 266 16.55 -12.52 -13.19
C LYS A 266 17.14 -11.11 -13.23
N ALA A 267 17.48 -10.59 -14.40
CA ALA A 267 18.00 -9.24 -14.56
C ALA A 267 17.02 -8.16 -14.08
N VAL A 268 15.71 -8.35 -14.32
CA VAL A 268 14.64 -7.49 -13.77
C VAL A 268 14.71 -7.46 -12.24
N ILE A 269 14.71 -8.62 -11.59
CA ILE A 269 14.75 -8.72 -10.12
C ILE A 269 16.06 -8.13 -9.58
N THR A 270 17.21 -8.43 -10.20
CA THR A 270 18.52 -7.89 -9.81
C THR A 270 18.52 -6.36 -9.86
N LYS A 271 18.00 -5.76 -10.93
CA LYS A 271 17.99 -4.30 -11.08
C LYS A 271 17.00 -3.64 -10.12
N LEU A 272 15.87 -4.27 -9.83
CA LEU A 272 14.95 -3.80 -8.80
C LEU A 272 15.58 -3.81 -7.40
N ILE A 273 16.32 -4.87 -7.06
CA ILE A 273 17.09 -4.93 -5.81
C ILE A 273 18.07 -3.76 -5.75
N GLN A 274 18.81 -3.50 -6.84
CA GLN A 274 19.75 -2.39 -6.90
C GLN A 274 19.05 -1.05 -6.66
N PHE A 275 17.91 -0.79 -7.31
CA PHE A 275 17.11 0.41 -7.05
C PHE A 275 16.74 0.58 -5.57
N TYR A 276 16.29 -0.48 -4.89
CA TYR A 276 15.99 -0.41 -3.47
C TYR A 276 17.21 -0.20 -2.58
N GLU A 277 18.37 -0.72 -2.96
CA GLU A 277 19.62 -0.53 -2.21
C GLU A 277 20.22 0.86 -2.41
N THR A 278 20.19 1.40 -3.63
CA THR A 278 20.82 2.68 -3.99
C THR A 278 19.87 3.87 -3.82
N GLY A 279 18.59 3.65 -4.06
CA GLY A 279 17.56 4.68 -4.21
C GLY A 279 17.72 5.54 -5.46
N ASP A 280 18.56 5.14 -6.43
CA ASP A 280 18.85 5.91 -7.64
C ASP A 280 17.71 5.76 -8.67
N LEU A 281 17.15 6.88 -9.11
CA LEU A 281 16.07 6.88 -10.10
C LEU A 281 16.53 6.39 -11.48
N LYS A 282 17.83 6.44 -11.80
CA LYS A 282 18.35 5.81 -13.01
C LYS A 282 18.28 4.29 -12.94
N ASP A 283 18.51 3.71 -11.76
CA ASP A 283 18.35 2.26 -11.57
C ASP A 283 16.87 1.87 -11.75
N PHE A 284 15.92 2.75 -11.40
CA PHE A 284 14.49 2.53 -11.65
C PHE A 284 14.13 2.58 -13.15
N ASP A 285 14.69 3.51 -13.91
CA ASP A 285 14.50 3.56 -15.36
C ASP A 285 15.11 2.32 -16.04
N GLU A 286 16.33 1.92 -15.63
CA GLU A 286 16.97 0.70 -16.12
C GLU A 286 16.17 -0.56 -15.76
N TYR A 287 15.63 -0.65 -14.54
CA TYR A 287 14.70 -1.71 -14.11
C TYR A 287 13.50 -1.76 -15.04
N SER A 288 12.87 -0.60 -15.29
CA SER A 288 11.66 -0.50 -16.09
C SER A 288 11.92 -0.93 -17.55
N ILE A 289 13.08 -0.57 -18.11
CA ILE A 289 13.49 -0.99 -19.46
C ILE A 289 13.71 -2.51 -19.53
N LEU A 290 14.31 -3.11 -18.51
CA LEU A 290 14.48 -4.57 -18.44
C LEU A 290 13.13 -5.26 -18.30
N TRP A 291 12.25 -4.74 -17.45
CA TRP A 291 10.93 -5.28 -17.19
C TRP A 291 10.06 -5.29 -18.46
N VAL A 292 10.03 -4.18 -19.21
CA VAL A 292 9.31 -4.11 -20.50
C VAL A 292 9.85 -5.09 -21.55
N LYS A 293 11.12 -5.52 -21.44
CA LYS A 293 11.73 -6.47 -22.37
C LYS A 293 11.51 -7.93 -21.99
N ASP A 294 11.12 -8.22 -20.74
CA ASP A 294 10.85 -9.59 -20.27
C ASP A 294 9.44 -10.04 -20.67
N LEU A 295 9.27 -10.38 -21.95
CA LEU A 295 7.96 -10.72 -22.54
C LEU A 295 7.68 -12.23 -22.58
N ASP A 296 8.70 -13.05 -22.29
CA ASP A 296 8.62 -14.52 -22.43
C ASP A 296 8.40 -15.24 -21.08
N SER A 297 8.59 -14.54 -19.95
CA SER A 297 8.35 -15.10 -18.62
C SER A 297 6.87 -15.38 -18.37
N ARG A 298 6.57 -16.48 -17.69
CA ARG A 298 5.18 -16.83 -17.34
C ARG A 298 4.72 -16.07 -16.10
N ILE A 299 5.63 -15.87 -15.14
CA ILE A 299 5.40 -15.12 -13.92
C ILE A 299 5.94 -13.71 -14.13
N ASP A 300 5.14 -12.73 -13.76
CA ASP A 300 5.52 -11.32 -13.75
C ASP A 300 4.98 -10.67 -12.47
N PHE A 301 5.54 -9.51 -12.10
CA PHE A 301 5.20 -8.81 -10.88
C PHE A 301 5.51 -7.30 -10.96
N VAL A 302 4.86 -6.54 -10.08
CA VAL A 302 5.20 -5.15 -9.80
C VAL A 302 5.49 -5.03 -8.31
N ASN A 303 6.62 -4.41 -7.97
CA ASN A 303 6.96 -4.03 -6.61
C ASN A 303 7.83 -2.77 -6.69
N GLY A 304 7.31 -1.62 -6.26
CA GLY A 304 7.95 -0.33 -6.49
C GLY A 304 7.07 0.85 -6.06
N PHE A 305 7.66 2.04 -6.12
CA PHE A 305 6.94 3.31 -6.00
C PHE A 305 6.45 3.69 -7.40
N THR A 306 5.19 3.36 -7.72
CA THR A 306 4.71 3.36 -9.11
C THR A 306 3.80 4.54 -9.46
N GLU A 307 2.69 4.72 -8.74
CA GLU A 307 1.60 5.63 -9.14
C GLU A 307 1.56 6.88 -8.27
N SER A 308 1.49 8.07 -8.88
CA SER A 308 1.60 9.35 -8.15
C SER A 308 0.29 10.00 -7.70
N TYR A 309 -0.83 9.26 -7.71
CA TYR A 309 -2.14 9.80 -7.32
C TYR A 309 -2.25 10.18 -5.84
N GLY A 310 -1.38 9.61 -4.99
CA GLY A 310 -1.32 9.93 -3.56
C GLY A 310 -0.74 11.30 -3.27
N ASP A 311 0.00 11.89 -4.21
CA ASP A 311 0.66 13.18 -4.07
C ASP A 311 -0.22 14.29 -4.67
N PRO A 312 -0.57 15.36 -3.92
CA PRO A 312 -1.29 16.51 -4.49
C PRO A 312 -0.57 17.18 -5.66
N LEU A 313 0.75 17.04 -5.78
CA LEU A 313 1.55 17.57 -6.89
C LEU A 313 1.85 16.54 -8.00
N GLY A 314 1.47 15.27 -7.81
CA GLY A 314 1.68 14.20 -8.79
C GLY A 314 3.15 13.82 -9.04
N MET A 315 4.05 14.10 -8.09
CA MET A 315 5.50 13.87 -8.21
C MET A 315 5.97 12.62 -7.46
N LYS A 316 5.32 12.23 -6.36
CA LYS A 316 5.74 11.11 -5.46
C LYS A 316 4.78 9.95 -5.66
N ALA A 317 5.31 8.72 -5.56
CA ALA A 317 4.53 7.50 -5.64
C ALA A 317 4.46 6.76 -4.30
#